data_AF-A0A264W956-F1
#
_entry.id   AF-A0A264W956-F1
#
_cell.length_a   1.000
_cell.length_b   1.000
_cell.length_c   1.000
_cell.angle_alpha   90.00
_cell.angle_beta   90.00
_cell.angle_gamma   90.00
#
_symmetry.space_group_name_H-M   'P 1'
#
loop_
_entity.id
_entity.type
_entity.pdbx_description
1 polymer ?
#
loop_
_entity_poly.entity_id
_entity_poly.type
_entity_poly.pdbx_seq_one_letter_code
_entity_poly.pdbx_strand_id
1 'polypeptide(L)'
;FVCNAFSVKLFAETEFWFSSVKIVTIILFIILGGAAMFGLISLNGTADAPMFSNFTGHGGLFPNGFLAVFIAMISVSFAFSGT
;
A
#
# COMPACT_ATOMS: atom_id res chain seq x y z
N PHE A 1 -37.47 18.07 5.74
CA PHE A 1 -36.93 16.72 6.04
C PHE A 1 -36.54 15.92 4.80
N VAL A 2 -37.40 15.80 3.78
CA VAL A 2 -37.11 15.03 2.54
C VAL A 2 -35.86 15.51 1.80
N CYS A 3 -35.65 16.83 1.65
CA CYS A 3 -34.44 17.37 0.99
C CYS A 3 -33.13 17.00 1.71
N ASN A 4 -33.16 16.88 3.05
CA ASN A 4 -31.98 16.50 3.82
C ASN A 4 -31.65 15.01 3.59
N ALA A 5 -32.65 14.13 3.58
CA ALA A 5 -32.45 12.71 3.31
C ALA A 5 -31.91 12.45 1.89
N PHE A 6 -32.35 13.23 0.89
CA PHE A 6 -31.88 13.12 -0.49
C PHE A 6 -30.40 13.55 -0.64
N SER A 7 -30.01 14.64 0.03
CA SER A 7 -28.62 15.13 0.05
C SER A 7 -27.67 14.13 0.71
N VAL A 8 -28.09 13.53 1.83
CA VAL A 8 -27.26 12.58 2.57
C VAL A 8 -27.11 11.27 1.79
N LYS A 9 -28.16 10.81 1.09
CA LYS A 9 -28.09 9.59 0.28
C LYS A 9 -27.15 9.73 -0.93
N LEU A 10 -27.23 10.86 -1.65
CA LEU A 10 -26.32 11.14 -2.77
C LEU A 10 -24.86 11.29 -2.32
N PHE A 11 -24.64 11.92 -1.16
CA PHE A 11 -23.32 12.04 -0.56
C PHE A 11 -22.75 10.66 -0.20
N ALA A 12 -23.55 9.82 0.46
CA ALA A 12 -23.17 8.47 0.85
C ALA A 12 -22.87 7.55 -0.35
N GLU A 13 -23.66 7.64 -1.43
CA GLU A 13 -23.38 6.89 -2.67
C GLU A 13 -22.06 7.33 -3.30
N THR A 14 -21.80 8.63 -3.39
CA THR A 14 -20.56 9.18 -3.96
C THR A 14 -19.33 8.75 -3.14
N GLU A 15 -19.43 8.81 -1.82
CA GLU A 15 -18.39 8.36 -0.90
C GLU A 15 -18.10 6.86 -1.04
N PHE A 16 -19.15 6.03 -1.19
CA PHE A 16 -19.00 4.61 -1.45
C PHE A 16 -18.22 4.32 -2.74
N TRP A 17 -18.55 5.03 -3.83
CA TRP A 17 -17.82 4.89 -5.10
C TRP A 17 -16.35 5.28 -4.98
N PHE A 18 -16.04 6.40 -4.31
CA PHE A 18 -14.65 6.82 -4.09
C PHE A 18 -13.87 5.85 -3.18
N SER A 19 -14.51 5.33 -2.14
CA SER A 19 -13.91 4.33 -1.25
C SER A 19 -13.67 3.00 -1.98
N SER A 20 -14.59 2.59 -2.84
CA SER A 20 -14.47 1.37 -3.65
C SER A 20 -13.23 1.41 -4.55
N VAL A 21 -12.95 2.54 -5.23
CA VAL A 21 -11.75 2.71 -6.06
C VAL A 21 -10.47 2.47 -5.25
N LYS A 22 -10.41 3.01 -4.02
CA LYS A 22 -9.28 2.79 -3.12
C LYS A 22 -9.08 1.31 -2.82
N ILE A 23 -10.14 0.59 -2.48
CA ILE A 23 -10.09 -0.84 -2.14
C ILE A 23 -9.67 -1.69 -3.34
N VAL A 24 -10.26 -1.45 -4.51
CA VAL A 24 -9.90 -2.16 -5.75
C VAL A 24 -8.42 -1.93 -6.08
N THR A 25 -7.93 -0.70 -5.89
CA THR A 25 -6.52 -0.35 -6.10
C THR A 25 -5.60 -1.14 -5.16
N ILE A 26 -5.93 -1.20 -3.87
CA ILE A 26 -5.16 -1.98 -2.87
C ILE A 26 -5.11 -3.47 -3.26
N ILE A 27 -6.25 -4.05 -3.63
CA ILE A 27 -6.32 -5.46 -4.05
C ILE A 27 -5.44 -5.71 -5.27
N LEU A 28 -5.52 -4.83 -6.27
CA LEU A 28 -4.72 -4.93 -7.49
C LEU A 28 -3.22 -4.87 -7.17
N PHE A 29 -2.79 -3.95 -6.30
CA PHE A 29 -1.39 -3.87 -5.86
C PHE A 29 -0.93 -5.12 -5.09
N ILE A 30 -1.78 -5.69 -4.23
CA ILE A 30 -1.45 -6.94 -3.52
C ILE A 30 -1.27 -8.09 -4.51
N ILE A 31 -2.15 -8.23 -5.50
CA ILE A 31 -2.05 -9.28 -6.51
C ILE A 31 -0.80 -9.08 -7.38
N LEU A 32 -0.55 -7.87 -7.88
CA LEU A 32 0.63 -7.58 -8.69
C LEU A 32 1.94 -7.76 -7.90
N GLY A 33 1.98 -7.28 -6.65
CA GLY A 33 3.12 -7.45 -5.76
C GLY A 33 3.37 -8.93 -5.45
N GLY A 34 2.32 -9.70 -5.17
CA GLY A 34 2.41 -11.15 -5.00
C GLY A 34 2.90 -11.85 -6.27
N ALA A 35 2.35 -11.50 -7.43
CA ALA A 35 2.77 -12.05 -8.72
C ALA A 35 4.25 -11.74 -9.03
N ALA A 36 4.73 -10.54 -8.65
CA ALA A 36 6.14 -10.17 -8.73
C ALA A 36 7.01 -10.97 -7.74
N MET A 37 6.54 -11.19 -6.51
CA MET A 37 7.27 -12.00 -5.51
C MET A 37 7.43 -13.46 -5.93
N PHE A 38 6.40 -14.05 -6.56
CA PHE A 38 6.42 -15.43 -7.07
C PHE A 38 7.06 -15.56 -8.45
N GLY A 39 7.54 -14.46 -9.05
CA GLY A 39 8.23 -14.48 -10.35
C GLY A 39 7.32 -14.72 -11.56
N LEU A 40 5.99 -14.59 -11.40
CA LEU A 40 5.02 -14.71 -12.51
C LEU A 40 5.07 -13.50 -13.46
N ILE A 41 5.62 -12.38 -12.99
CA ILE A 41 5.91 -11.18 -13.77
C ILE A 41 7.43 -10.97 -13.75
N SER A 42 8.10 -11.18 -14.90
CA SER A 42 9.52 -10.89 -15.04
C SER A 42 9.77 -9.38 -15.04
N LEU A 43 10.06 -8.83 -13.87
CA LEU A 43 10.66 -7.50 -13.73
C LEU A 43 12.16 -7.65 -14.00
N ASN A 44 12.64 -7.16 -15.15
CA ASN A 44 14.05 -7.14 -15.58
C ASN A 44 14.70 -8.43 -16.08
N GLY A 45 13.98 -9.32 -16.78
CA GLY A 45 14.62 -10.37 -17.59
C GLY A 45 15.38 -11.47 -16.83
N THR A 46 15.39 -11.43 -15.50
CA THR A 46 15.88 -12.50 -14.64
C THR A 46 14.69 -13.38 -14.26
N ALA A 47 14.76 -14.66 -14.61
CA ALA A 47 13.70 -15.65 -14.39
C ALA A 47 13.56 -16.10 -12.92
N ASP A 48 14.39 -15.58 -12.03
CA ASP A 48 14.43 -16.00 -10.63
C ASP A 48 13.42 -15.21 -9.79
N ALA A 49 12.51 -15.94 -9.15
CA ALA A 49 11.56 -15.38 -8.19
C ALA A 49 12.33 -14.76 -7.01
N PRO A 50 12.24 -13.43 -6.77
CA PRO A 50 13.00 -12.76 -5.71
C PRO A 50 12.60 -13.20 -4.30
N MET A 51 11.51 -13.94 -4.14
CA MET A 51 10.99 -14.57 -2.91
C MET A 51 11.45 -13.86 -1.62
N PHE A 52 12.42 -14.43 -0.89
CA PHE A 52 12.99 -13.86 0.33
C PHE A 52 14.38 -13.24 0.16
N SER A 53 14.93 -13.23 -1.05
CA SER A 53 16.27 -12.70 -1.30
C SER A 53 16.38 -11.19 -1.01
N ASN A 54 15.27 -10.44 -1.09
CA ASN A 54 15.20 -9.02 -0.68
C ASN A 54 15.15 -8.83 0.85
N PHE A 55 14.73 -9.83 1.62
CA PHE A 55 14.69 -9.74 3.09
C PHE A 55 16.03 -10.11 3.73
N THR A 56 16.78 -11.03 3.10
CA THR A 56 18.06 -11.53 3.62
C THR A 56 19.28 -11.04 2.83
N GLY A 57 19.11 -10.63 1.58
CA GLY A 57 20.15 -10.02 0.75
C GLY A 57 20.21 -8.50 0.93
N HIS A 58 21.33 -7.87 0.51
CA HIS A 58 21.54 -6.41 0.61
C HIS A 58 21.52 -5.82 2.05
N GLY A 59 22.01 -6.56 3.05
CA GLY A 59 22.21 -6.04 4.41
C GLY A 59 21.11 -6.40 5.42
N GLY A 60 20.22 -7.33 5.08
CA GLY A 60 19.22 -7.91 5.98
C GLY A 60 18.06 -6.95 6.29
N LEU A 61 17.35 -7.17 7.41
CA LEU A 61 16.19 -6.37 7.80
C LEU A 61 16.54 -4.93 8.24
N PHE A 62 17.80 -4.70 8.65
CA PHE A 62 18.26 -3.41 9.17
C PHE A 62 19.56 -2.95 8.49
N PRO A 63 19.57 -2.75 7.16
CA PRO A 63 20.80 -2.41 6.43
C PRO A 63 21.35 -1.02 6.83
N ASN A 64 20.46 -0.11 7.26
CA ASN A 64 20.79 1.24 7.74
C ASN A 64 20.75 1.35 9.28
N GLY A 65 20.64 0.22 10.00
CA GLY A 65 20.60 0.16 11.47
C GLY A 65 19.29 0.64 12.11
N PHE A 66 19.21 0.52 13.45
CA PHE A 66 18.01 0.89 14.23
C PHE A 66 17.71 2.39 14.23
N LEU A 67 18.73 3.24 14.08
CA LEU A 67 18.56 4.70 14.03
C LEU A 67 17.66 5.11 12.85
N ALA A 68 17.83 4.49 11.68
CA ALA A 68 17.00 4.73 10.51
C ALA A 68 15.51 4.43 10.77
N VAL A 69 15.21 3.42 11.59
CA VAL A 69 13.84 3.07 12.00
C VAL A 69 13.23 4.19 12.83
N PHE A 70 13.97 4.76 13.80
CA PHE A 70 13.48 5.89 14.59
C PHE A 70 13.20 7.13 13.73
N ILE A 71 14.07 7.44 12.76
CA ILE A 71 13.83 8.56 11.83
C ILE A 71 12.57 8.30 10.98
N ALA A 72 12.40 7.07 10.47
CA ALA A 72 11.20 6.69 9.73
C ALA A 72 9.93 6.81 10.59
N MET A 73 9.99 6.43 11.88
CA MET A 73 8.86 6.58 12.81
C MET A 73 8.46 8.05 12.98
N ILE A 74 9.41 8.98 13.05
CA ILE A 74 9.13 10.42 13.12
C ILE A 74 8.43 10.88 11.83
N SER A 75 8.94 10.47 10.66
CA SER A 75 8.32 10.80 9.36
C SER A 75 6.88 10.28 9.26
N VAL A 76 6.65 9.04 9.71
CA VAL A 76 5.32 8.42 9.78
C VAL A 76 4.42 9.22 10.73
N SER A 77 4.91 9.61 11.89
CA SER A 77 4.14 10.43 12.84
C SER A 77 3.70 11.75 12.20
N PHE A 78 4.55 12.42 11.41
CA PHE A 78 4.15 13.63 10.69
C PHE A 78 3.13 13.36 9.58
N ALA A 79 3.26 12.24 8.86
CA ALA A 79 2.32 11.87 7.80
C ALA A 79 0.90 11.60 8.33
N PHE A 80 0.77 11.09 9.56
CA PHE A 80 -0.51 10.83 10.22
C PHE A 80 -0.99 11.95 11.17
N SER A 81 -0.13 12.88 11.57
CA SER A 81 -0.49 13.96 12.52
C SER A 81 -1.41 15.05 11.91
N GLY A 82 -1.88 14.88 10.68
CA GLY A 82 -2.78 15.83 9.99
C GLY A 82 -3.94 15.18 9.23
N THR A 83 -4.16 13.87 9.40
CA THR A 83 -5.32 13.12 8.90
C THR A 83 -6.32 12.89 10.01
#